data_AF-A0A955Q3G7-F1
#
_entry.id   AF-A0A955Q3G7-F1
#
_cell.length_a   1.000
_cell.length_b   1.000
_cell.length_c   1.000
_cell.angle_alpha   90.00
_cell.angle_beta   90.00
_cell.angle_gamma   90.00
#
_symmetry.space_group_name_H-M   'P 1'
#
loop_
_entity.id
_entity.type
_entity.pdbx_description
1 polymer ?
#
loop_
_entity_poly.entity_id
_entity_poly.type
_entity_poly.pdbx_seq_one_letter_code
_entity_poly.pdbx_strand_id
1 'polypeptide(L)'
;MINLSDEDLLGRLSNFEDPFVERKVHSDIKDVLKTAVAFANSLPPDMPGVLYMPVKNDGTIQDGFDLDNLQIKISSQINKAYPPISYLQKIIRRGSQQVVAVLVWGSNIRPHFAGPAYVRHGSQSVSATEQLYQELLLSQDDKRQFLLNNRAVTWTVEHINKEPGASQQLFDNRAISTSECTIEEVAAFFVRFKAQINGRYFTEMLQDVHISYDDKMRRPRAVIWPTGR
;
A
#
# COMPACT_ATOMS: atom_id res chain seq x y z
N MET A 1 -11.71 -17.71 -7.00
CA MET A 1 -11.43 -16.69 -8.04
C MET A 1 -12.71 -16.54 -8.84
N ILE A 2 -13.35 -15.36 -8.85
CA ILE A 2 -14.58 -15.15 -9.64
C ILE A 2 -14.21 -15.32 -11.11
N ASN A 3 -14.87 -16.25 -11.80
CA ASN A 3 -14.68 -16.47 -13.22
C ASN A 3 -15.84 -15.78 -13.95
N LEU A 4 -15.61 -14.56 -14.47
CA LEU A 4 -16.61 -13.86 -15.27
C LEU A 4 -16.67 -14.48 -16.67
N SER A 5 -17.86 -14.92 -17.07
CA SER A 5 -18.09 -15.46 -18.41
C SER A 5 -18.05 -14.35 -19.47
N ASP A 6 -17.96 -14.72 -20.75
CA ASP A 6 -18.05 -13.73 -21.84
C ASP A 6 -19.42 -13.04 -21.85
N GLU A 7 -20.49 -13.76 -21.51
CA GLU A 7 -21.84 -13.20 -21.41
C GLU A 7 -21.93 -12.15 -20.30
N ASP A 8 -21.32 -12.40 -19.13
CA ASP A 8 -21.27 -11.44 -18.03
C ASP A 8 -20.51 -10.17 -18.44
N LEU A 9 -19.37 -10.33 -19.11
CA LEU A 9 -18.55 -9.23 -19.59
C LEU A 9 -19.26 -8.43 -20.68
N LEU A 10 -20.02 -9.08 -21.57
CA LEU A 10 -20.83 -8.39 -22.57
C LEU A 10 -22.03 -7.66 -21.95
N GLY A 11 -22.63 -8.23 -20.90
CA GLY A 11 -23.69 -7.58 -20.13
C GLY A 11 -23.19 -6.28 -19.49
N ARG A 12 -22.04 -6.32 -18.82
CA ARG A 12 -21.39 -5.13 -18.22
C ARG A 12 -20.98 -4.08 -19.25
N LEU A 13 -20.53 -4.50 -20.44
CA LEU A 13 -20.20 -3.57 -21.53
C LEU A 13 -21.42 -2.71 -21.92
N SER A 14 -22.63 -3.25 -21.81
CA SER A 14 -23.87 -2.65 -22.34
C SER A 14 -24.68 -1.88 -21.28
N ASN A 15 -24.42 -2.10 -19.99
CA ASN A 15 -25.11 -1.42 -18.88
C ASN A 15 -24.56 0.00 -18.64
N PHE A 16 -25.28 0.87 -17.92
CA PHE A 16 -24.77 2.19 -17.52
C PHE A 16 -23.45 2.06 -16.74
N GLU A 17 -22.57 3.06 -16.86
CA GLU A 17 -21.31 3.08 -16.09
C GLU A 17 -21.59 2.97 -14.60
N ASP A 18 -21.04 1.93 -13.99
CA ASP A 18 -21.00 1.74 -12.55
C ASP A 18 -19.55 1.89 -12.07
N PRO A 19 -19.29 1.98 -10.75
CA PRO A 19 -17.92 2.12 -10.23
C PRO A 19 -16.95 0.98 -10.61
N PHE A 20 -17.44 -0.12 -11.19
CA PHE A 20 -16.68 -1.29 -11.60
C PHE A 20 -16.50 -1.37 -13.12
N VAL A 21 -17.01 -0.42 -13.90
CA VAL A 21 -16.89 -0.44 -15.37
C VAL A 21 -16.33 0.88 -15.87
N GLU A 22 -15.25 0.79 -16.64
CA GLU A 22 -14.69 1.93 -17.37
C GLU A 22 -14.63 1.58 -18.87
N ARG A 23 -14.97 2.53 -19.73
CA ARG A 23 -14.79 2.41 -21.18
C ARG A 23 -13.76 3.43 -21.64
N LYS A 24 -12.85 3.01 -22.52
CA LYS A 24 -11.87 3.90 -23.12
C LYS A 24 -11.73 3.66 -24.61
N VAL A 25 -11.68 4.74 -25.37
CA VAL A 25 -11.37 4.70 -26.80
C VAL A 25 -9.88 4.42 -27.01
N HIS A 26 -9.49 3.98 -28.21
CA HIS A 26 -8.09 3.63 -28.50
C HIS A 26 -7.08 4.75 -28.20
N SER A 27 -7.47 6.02 -28.40
CA SER A 27 -6.61 7.18 -28.15
C SER A 27 -6.22 7.34 -26.68
N ASP A 28 -7.00 6.76 -25.77
CA ASP A 28 -6.85 6.95 -24.32
C ASP A 28 -5.96 5.88 -23.68
N ILE A 29 -5.16 5.18 -24.49
CA ILE A 29 -4.22 4.15 -24.03
C ILE A 29 -3.30 4.63 -22.90
N LYS A 30 -2.99 5.94 -22.84
CA LYS A 30 -2.16 6.54 -21.79
C LYS A 30 -2.86 6.60 -20.43
N ASP A 31 -4.19 6.66 -20.41
CA ASP A 31 -4.99 6.76 -19.18
C ASP A 31 -5.37 5.39 -18.60
N VAL A 32 -5.04 4.29 -19.30
CA VAL A 32 -5.27 2.92 -18.83
C VAL A 32 -4.62 2.66 -17.46
N LEU A 33 -3.39 3.14 -17.27
CA LEU A 33 -2.69 2.98 -15.98
C LEU A 33 -3.42 3.69 -14.85
N LYS A 34 -3.93 4.90 -15.10
CA LYS A 34 -4.68 5.69 -14.11
C LYS A 34 -5.95 4.94 -13.68
N THR A 35 -6.71 4.39 -14.63
CA THR A 35 -7.90 3.58 -14.32
C THR A 35 -7.54 2.31 -13.56
N ALA A 36 -6.52 1.56 -13.99
CA ALA A 36 -6.10 0.34 -13.29
C ALA A 36 -5.70 0.62 -11.84
N VAL A 37 -4.94 1.69 -11.59
CA VAL A 37 -4.59 2.13 -10.23
C VAL A 37 -5.83 2.53 -9.43
N ALA A 38 -6.77 3.25 -10.05
CA ALA A 38 -8.02 3.64 -9.39
C ALA A 38 -8.84 2.41 -8.94
N PHE A 39 -8.96 1.40 -9.81
CA PHE A 39 -9.61 0.14 -9.47
C PHE A 39 -8.88 -0.61 -8.35
N ALA A 40 -7.57 -0.80 -8.47
CA ALA A 40 -6.76 -1.50 -7.46
C ALA A 40 -6.85 -0.84 -6.07
N ASN A 41 -6.96 0.49 -6.02
CA ASN A 41 -7.04 1.24 -4.76
C ASN A 41 -8.45 1.32 -4.17
N SER A 42 -9.50 1.23 -4.99
CA SER A 42 -10.86 1.54 -4.55
C SER A 42 -11.75 0.32 -4.39
N LEU A 43 -11.54 -0.71 -5.20
CA LEU A 43 -12.46 -1.86 -5.26
C LEU A 43 -12.18 -2.90 -4.14
N PRO A 44 -13.18 -3.72 -3.78
CA PRO A 44 -12.96 -4.91 -2.96
C PRO A 44 -12.01 -5.91 -3.65
N PRO A 45 -11.15 -6.63 -2.91
CA PRO A 45 -10.18 -7.56 -3.51
C PRO A 45 -10.78 -8.73 -4.28
N ASP A 46 -11.99 -9.14 -3.92
CA ASP A 46 -12.73 -10.25 -4.51
C ASP A 46 -13.57 -9.84 -5.72
N MET A 47 -13.73 -8.55 -5.98
CA MET A 47 -14.60 -8.03 -7.04
C MET A 47 -13.80 -7.20 -8.06
N PRO A 48 -13.54 -7.73 -9.28
CA PRO A 48 -12.78 -7.00 -10.28
C PRO A 48 -13.63 -5.89 -10.93
N GLY A 49 -12.97 -4.76 -11.16
CA GLY A 49 -13.40 -3.76 -12.13
C GLY A 49 -13.04 -4.22 -13.54
N VAL A 50 -13.76 -3.75 -14.55
CA VAL A 50 -13.55 -4.09 -15.95
C VAL A 50 -13.33 -2.81 -16.74
N LEU A 51 -12.16 -2.70 -17.36
CA LEU A 51 -11.84 -1.67 -18.33
C LEU A 51 -12.00 -2.25 -19.75
N TYR A 52 -12.86 -1.65 -20.56
CA TYR A 52 -13.06 -2.03 -21.96
C TYR A 52 -12.33 -1.09 -22.92
N MET A 53 -11.59 -1.65 -23.89
CA MET A 53 -10.92 -0.89 -24.94
C MET A 53 -10.84 -1.69 -26.26
N PRO A 54 -11.08 -1.09 -27.44
CA PRO A 54 -11.41 0.31 -27.69
C PRO A 54 -12.94 0.55 -27.74
N VAL A 55 -13.49 1.19 -26.71
CA VAL A 55 -14.95 1.42 -26.57
C VAL A 55 -15.23 2.87 -26.23
N LYS A 56 -16.21 3.48 -26.90
CA LYS A 56 -16.74 4.80 -26.55
C LYS A 56 -17.54 4.75 -25.25
N ASN A 57 -17.78 5.91 -24.64
CA ASN A 57 -18.55 6.02 -23.40
C ASN A 57 -19.99 5.46 -23.53
N ASP A 58 -20.57 5.48 -24.74
CA ASP A 58 -21.90 4.93 -25.04
C ASP A 58 -21.92 3.39 -25.22
N GLY A 59 -20.80 2.70 -25.06
CA GLY A 59 -20.70 1.24 -25.25
C GLY A 59 -20.50 0.80 -26.71
N THR A 60 -20.30 1.73 -27.63
CA THR A 60 -19.94 1.43 -29.03
C THR A 60 -18.48 0.98 -29.12
N ILE A 61 -18.27 -0.23 -29.64
CA ILE A 61 -16.93 -0.78 -29.92
C ILE A 61 -16.37 -0.11 -31.18
N GLN A 62 -15.10 0.30 -31.14
CA GLN A 62 -14.41 0.84 -32.30
C GLN A 62 -13.70 -0.29 -33.06
N ASP A 63 -13.96 -0.39 -34.36
CA ASP A 63 -13.36 -1.41 -35.23
C ASP A 63 -12.04 -0.92 -35.87
N GLY A 64 -11.30 -1.85 -36.49
CA GLY A 64 -10.10 -1.52 -37.27
C GLY A 64 -8.79 -1.47 -36.48
N PHE A 65 -8.76 -2.00 -35.25
CA PHE A 65 -7.55 -2.08 -34.43
C PHE A 65 -7.04 -3.52 -34.29
N ASP A 66 -5.73 -3.67 -34.28
CA ASP A 66 -5.04 -4.91 -33.90
C ASP A 66 -5.13 -5.08 -32.37
N LEU A 67 -5.96 -6.04 -31.94
CA LEU A 67 -6.23 -6.28 -30.52
C LEU A 67 -5.06 -6.95 -29.79
N ASP A 68 -4.23 -7.74 -30.48
CA ASP A 68 -3.07 -8.37 -29.85
C ASP A 68 -2.03 -7.31 -29.48
N ASN A 69 -1.75 -6.39 -30.43
CA ASN A 69 -0.89 -5.25 -30.17
C ASN A 69 -1.47 -4.31 -29.09
N LEU A 70 -2.81 -4.16 -29.06
CA LEU A 70 -3.48 -3.40 -28.02
C LEU A 70 -3.27 -4.04 -26.63
N GLN A 71 -3.40 -5.37 -26.49
CA GLN A 71 -3.16 -6.06 -25.23
C GLN A 71 -1.71 -5.89 -24.72
N ILE A 72 -0.73 -5.93 -25.63
CA ILE A 72 0.68 -5.68 -25.31
C ILE A 72 0.86 -4.25 -24.76
N LYS A 73 0.26 -3.26 -25.43
CA LYS A 73 0.33 -1.85 -24.99
C LYS A 73 -0.35 -1.63 -23.64
N ILE A 74 -1.52 -2.23 -23.42
CA ILE A 74 -2.24 -2.20 -22.15
C ILE A 74 -1.36 -2.78 -21.02
N SER A 75 -0.80 -3.97 -21.22
CA SER A 75 0.12 -4.59 -20.25
C SER A 75 1.32 -3.70 -19.95
N SER A 76 1.93 -3.12 -20.99
CA SER A 76 3.08 -2.21 -20.83
C SER A 76 2.74 -0.98 -20.00
N GLN A 77 1.49 -0.47 -20.05
CA GLN A 77 1.06 0.63 -19.20
C GLN A 77 0.81 0.17 -17.76
N ILE A 78 0.01 -0.88 -17.56
CA ILE A 78 -0.38 -1.35 -16.20
C ILE A 78 0.85 -1.80 -15.40
N ASN A 79 1.83 -2.45 -16.05
CA ASN A 79 3.06 -2.92 -15.40
C ASN A 79 4.01 -1.80 -14.92
N LYS A 80 3.69 -0.53 -15.20
CA LYS A 80 4.40 0.62 -14.59
C LYS A 80 3.90 0.92 -13.18
N ALA A 81 2.76 0.36 -12.78
CA ALA A 81 2.21 0.57 -11.45
C ALA A 81 3.11 -0.03 -10.38
N TYR A 82 3.16 0.64 -9.23
CA TYR A 82 3.79 0.11 -8.03
C TYR A 82 2.86 0.31 -6.82
N PRO A 83 2.67 -0.70 -5.94
CA PRO A 83 3.05 -2.09 -6.14
C PRO A 83 2.44 -2.68 -7.44
N PRO A 84 2.90 -3.85 -7.93
CA PRO A 84 2.31 -4.46 -9.12
C PRO A 84 0.81 -4.73 -8.95
N ILE A 85 0.02 -4.44 -9.98
CA ILE A 85 -1.44 -4.63 -9.98
C ILE A 85 -1.77 -6.03 -10.50
N SER A 86 -2.71 -6.72 -9.85
CA SER A 86 -3.26 -7.98 -10.36
C SER A 86 -4.34 -7.69 -11.40
N TYR A 87 -4.16 -8.20 -12.62
CA TYR A 87 -5.10 -8.02 -13.72
C TYR A 87 -5.07 -9.18 -14.71
N LEU A 88 -6.14 -9.31 -15.50
CA LEU A 88 -6.29 -10.30 -16.57
C LEU A 88 -6.90 -9.60 -17.79
N GLN A 89 -6.43 -9.95 -18.99
CA GLN A 89 -7.01 -9.46 -20.23
C GLN A 89 -7.74 -10.58 -20.95
N LYS A 90 -8.90 -10.27 -21.53
CA LYS A 90 -9.69 -11.18 -22.35
C LYS A 90 -10.22 -10.47 -23.58
N ILE A 91 -10.09 -11.07 -24.75
CA ILE A 91 -10.78 -10.59 -25.95
C ILE A 91 -12.18 -11.22 -25.94
N ILE A 92 -13.20 -10.36 -25.96
CA ILE A 92 -14.61 -10.78 -26.02
C ILE A 92 -15.23 -10.27 -27.33
N ARG A 93 -16.28 -10.94 -27.80
CA ARG A 93 -16.87 -10.72 -29.11
C ARG A 93 -18.36 -10.40 -29.01
N ARG A 94 -18.80 -9.34 -29.69
CA ARG A 94 -20.22 -8.97 -29.86
C ARG A 94 -20.56 -8.94 -31.34
N GLY A 95 -21.12 -10.04 -31.85
CA GLY A 95 -21.35 -10.22 -33.28
C GLY A 95 -20.04 -10.25 -34.07
N SER A 96 -19.84 -9.32 -34.99
CA SER A 96 -18.58 -9.17 -35.74
C SER A 96 -17.52 -8.33 -35.02
N GLN A 97 -17.91 -7.58 -33.99
CA GLN A 97 -17.01 -6.66 -33.28
C GLN A 97 -16.27 -7.37 -32.14
N GLN A 98 -15.04 -6.94 -31.87
CA GLN A 98 -14.20 -7.49 -30.81
C GLN A 98 -13.64 -6.37 -29.93
N VAL A 99 -13.45 -6.67 -28.65
CA VAL A 99 -12.97 -5.71 -27.65
C VAL A 99 -12.09 -6.42 -26.62
N VAL A 100 -11.11 -5.71 -26.08
CA VAL A 100 -10.32 -6.17 -24.92
C VAL A 100 -11.05 -5.75 -23.63
N ALA A 101 -11.42 -6.73 -22.81
CA ALA A 101 -11.84 -6.54 -21.43
C ALA A 101 -10.64 -6.79 -20.50
N VAL A 102 -10.30 -5.79 -19.69
CA VAL A 102 -9.22 -5.85 -18.71
C VAL A 102 -9.85 -5.92 -17.33
N LEU A 103 -9.79 -7.09 -16.70
CA LEU A 103 -10.24 -7.31 -15.34
C LEU A 103 -9.14 -6.87 -14.39
N VAL A 104 -9.42 -5.93 -13.49
CA VAL A 104 -8.48 -5.41 -12.49
C VAL A 104 -9.07 -5.64 -11.11
N TRP A 105 -8.37 -6.38 -10.27
CA TRP A 105 -8.82 -6.67 -8.90
C TRP A 105 -8.46 -5.53 -7.95
N GLY A 106 -9.34 -5.29 -6.97
CA GLY A 106 -8.97 -4.53 -5.78
C GLY A 106 -7.76 -5.17 -5.09
N SER A 107 -6.92 -4.34 -4.48
CA SER A 107 -5.69 -4.83 -3.85
C SER A 107 -5.78 -4.84 -2.33
N ASN A 108 -5.07 -5.75 -1.68
CA ASN A 108 -4.85 -5.72 -0.23
C ASN A 108 -3.57 -4.96 0.16
N ILE A 109 -2.72 -4.60 -0.80
CA ILE A 109 -1.43 -3.93 -0.60
C ILE A 109 -1.45 -2.48 -1.10
N ARG A 110 -2.59 -1.80 -0.91
CA ARG A 110 -2.79 -0.39 -1.25
C ARG A 110 -1.88 0.50 -0.37
N PRO A 111 -1.48 1.71 -0.82
CA PRO A 111 -1.82 2.33 -2.10
C PRO A 111 -0.94 1.88 -3.27
N HIS A 112 -1.55 1.77 -4.45
CA HIS A 112 -0.89 1.70 -5.75
C HIS A 112 -0.73 3.10 -6.36
N PHE A 113 0.33 3.26 -7.16
CA PHE A 113 0.71 4.51 -7.80
C PHE A 113 0.86 4.32 -9.31
N ALA A 114 0.56 5.37 -10.08
CA ALA A 114 0.62 5.38 -11.55
C ALA A 114 2.05 5.59 -12.08
N GLY A 115 3.00 4.82 -11.55
CA GLY A 115 4.42 4.89 -11.89
C GLY A 115 5.32 4.53 -10.70
N PRO A 116 6.58 4.16 -10.96
CA PRO A 116 7.55 3.97 -9.89
C PRO A 116 7.94 5.30 -9.24
N ALA A 117 8.38 5.24 -7.98
CA ALA A 117 9.12 6.36 -7.38
C ALA A 117 10.54 6.37 -7.97
N TYR A 118 11.17 7.54 -7.99
CA TYR A 118 12.56 7.69 -8.41
C TYR A 118 13.36 8.32 -7.30
N VAL A 119 14.58 7.84 -7.09
CA VAL A 119 15.56 8.47 -6.22
C VAL A 119 16.76 8.93 -7.03
N ARG A 120 17.46 9.94 -6.51
CA ARG A 120 18.69 10.43 -7.12
C ARG A 120 19.89 9.77 -6.45
N HIS A 121 20.67 9.03 -7.22
CA HIS A 121 21.94 8.45 -6.79
C HIS A 121 23.08 9.12 -7.55
N GLY A 122 23.73 10.10 -6.91
CA GLY A 122 24.72 10.96 -7.56
C GLY A 122 24.09 11.83 -8.66
N SER A 123 24.55 11.64 -9.91
CA SER A 123 24.04 12.35 -11.08
C SER A 123 22.88 11.65 -11.79
N GLN A 124 22.54 10.42 -11.39
CA GLN A 124 21.54 9.58 -12.06
C GLN A 124 20.23 9.49 -11.27
N SER A 125 19.11 9.48 -12.00
CA SER A 125 17.80 9.15 -11.45
C SER A 125 17.55 7.65 -11.67
N VAL A 126 17.33 6.92 -10.59
CA VAL A 126 17.06 5.47 -10.63
C VAL A 126 15.66 5.19 -10.10
N SER A 127 14.98 4.22 -10.70
CA SER A 127 13.69 3.74 -10.19
C SER A 127 13.92 3.14 -8.80
N ALA A 128 13.07 3.51 -7.84
CA ALA A 128 13.12 2.95 -6.50
C ALA A 128 12.86 1.44 -6.57
N THR A 129 13.68 0.67 -5.87
CA THR A 129 13.42 -0.75 -5.59
C THR A 129 12.30 -0.87 -4.54
N GLU A 130 11.73 -2.07 -4.36
CA GLU A 130 10.74 -2.33 -3.30
C GLU A 130 11.23 -1.83 -1.93
N GLN A 131 12.45 -2.22 -1.54
CA GLN A 131 13.04 -1.85 -0.26
C GLN A 131 13.15 -0.33 -0.10
N LEU A 132 13.65 0.35 -1.14
CA LEU A 132 13.79 1.79 -1.15
C LEU A 132 12.44 2.51 -1.14
N TYR A 133 11.41 1.94 -1.78
CA TYR A 133 10.06 2.48 -1.74
C TYR A 133 9.48 2.38 -0.32
N GLN A 134 9.67 1.26 0.36
CA GLN A 134 9.27 1.10 1.76
C GLN A 134 10.01 2.09 2.66
N GLU A 135 11.31 2.30 2.44
CA GLU A 135 12.08 3.32 3.16
C GLU A 135 11.53 4.74 2.93
N LEU A 136 11.14 5.08 1.69
CA LEU A 136 10.51 6.37 1.36
C LEU A 136 9.11 6.52 1.98
N LEU A 137 8.31 5.44 2.05
CA LEU A 137 7.02 5.48 2.73
C LEU A 137 7.19 5.65 4.24
N LEU A 138 8.16 4.94 4.82
CA LEU A 138 8.54 5.09 6.22
C LEU A 138 9.15 6.46 6.49
N SER A 139 9.79 7.10 5.50
CA SER A 139 10.40 8.42 5.66
C SER A 139 9.42 9.57 5.82
N GLN A 140 8.16 9.36 5.47
CA GLN A 140 7.10 10.34 5.74
C GLN A 140 6.60 10.31 7.19
N ASP A 141 7.01 9.33 8.00
CA ASP A 141 6.65 9.23 9.40
C ASP A 141 7.85 9.58 10.28
N ASP A 142 7.92 10.86 10.69
CA ASP A 142 9.00 11.40 11.52
C ASP A 142 9.26 10.56 12.78
N LYS A 143 8.21 9.96 13.36
CA LYS A 143 8.33 9.10 14.56
C LYS A 143 9.03 7.79 14.19
N ARG A 144 8.61 7.09 13.12
CA ARG A 144 9.25 5.85 12.67
C ARG A 144 10.67 6.08 12.18
N GLN A 145 10.93 7.17 11.46
CA GLN A 145 12.28 7.55 11.04
C GLN A 145 13.20 7.78 12.23
N PHE A 146 12.73 8.55 13.21
CA PHE A 146 13.53 8.79 14.41
C PHE A 146 13.87 7.48 15.13
N LEU A 147 12.91 6.56 15.27
CA LEU A 147 13.14 5.23 15.86
C LEU A 147 14.14 4.40 15.05
N LEU A 148 14.00 4.36 13.72
CA LEU A 148 14.89 3.60 12.83
C LEU A 148 16.33 4.15 12.86
N ASN A 149 16.49 5.47 12.73
CA ASN A 149 17.80 6.12 12.71
C ASN A 149 18.55 5.98 14.06
N ASN A 150 17.81 5.82 15.16
CA ASN A 150 18.35 5.66 16.50
C ASN A 150 18.25 4.21 17.02
N ARG A 151 18.03 3.21 16.15
CA ARG A 151 17.75 1.83 16.60
C ARG A 151 18.91 1.18 17.38
N ALA A 152 20.14 1.53 17.00
CA ALA A 152 21.36 0.99 17.57
C ALA A 152 21.81 1.72 18.85
N VAL A 153 21.17 2.84 19.19
CA VAL A 153 21.46 3.61 20.41
C VAL A 153 20.69 3.01 21.58
N THR A 154 21.19 3.23 22.81
CA THR A 154 20.44 2.86 24.02
C THR A 154 19.35 3.89 24.29
N TRP A 155 18.15 3.41 24.61
CA TRP A 155 16.97 4.19 24.94
C TRP A 155 16.62 4.07 26.42
N THR A 156 16.16 5.17 27.01
CA THR A 156 15.35 5.10 28.24
C THR A 156 13.91 4.80 27.83
N VAL A 157 13.33 3.71 28.31
CA VAL A 157 11.93 3.33 28.03
C VAL A 157 11.15 3.35 29.33
N GLU A 158 10.14 4.21 29.41
CA GLU A 158 9.27 4.40 30.56
C GLU A 158 7.87 3.91 30.22
N HIS A 159 7.34 2.97 31.01
CA HIS A 159 5.93 2.58 30.96
C HIS A 159 5.21 3.25 32.10
N ILE A 160 4.15 3.98 31.77
CA ILE A 160 3.33 4.69 32.75
C ILE A 160 2.00 3.95 32.89
N ASN A 161 1.69 3.54 34.11
CA ASN A 161 0.49 2.80 34.48
C ASN A 161 0.28 1.52 33.68
N LYS A 162 1.35 0.87 33.20
CA LYS A 162 1.28 -0.43 32.51
C LYS A 162 2.58 -1.20 32.66
N GLU A 163 2.51 -2.51 32.48
CA GLU A 163 3.71 -3.34 32.33
C GLU A 163 4.23 -3.35 30.88
N PRO A 164 5.53 -3.65 30.66
CA PRO A 164 6.08 -3.78 29.32
C PRO A 164 5.38 -4.85 28.46
N GLY A 165 4.87 -4.43 27.30
CA GLY A 165 4.12 -5.28 26.38
C GLY A 165 2.70 -5.64 26.82
N ALA A 166 2.24 -5.15 27.98
CA ALA A 166 0.86 -5.35 28.39
C ALA A 166 -0.08 -4.38 27.65
N SER A 167 -1.29 -4.84 27.34
CA SER A 167 -2.35 -4.00 26.78
C SER A 167 -3.24 -3.36 27.85
N GLN A 168 -3.17 -3.85 29.09
CA GLN A 168 -4.00 -3.38 30.21
C GLN A 168 -3.26 -2.35 31.06
N GLN A 169 -4.02 -1.33 31.48
CA GLN A 169 -3.56 -0.36 32.45
C GLN A 169 -3.56 -1.00 33.86
N LEU A 170 -2.52 -0.72 34.64
CA LEU A 170 -2.46 -1.04 36.06
C LEU A 170 -3.42 -0.10 36.82
N PHE A 171 -4.14 -0.65 37.79
CA PHE A 171 -5.06 0.12 38.64
C PHE A 171 -4.35 1.20 39.48
N ASP A 172 -3.04 1.08 39.65
CA ASP A 172 -2.22 2.09 40.29
C ASP A 172 -1.79 3.15 39.28
N ASN A 173 -2.42 4.33 39.36
CA ASN A 173 -2.15 5.49 38.50
C ASN A 173 -0.79 6.19 38.75
N ARG A 174 0.10 5.57 39.55
CA ARG A 174 1.46 6.05 39.80
C ARG A 174 2.55 5.05 39.43
N ALA A 175 2.19 3.90 38.87
CA ALA A 175 3.17 2.89 38.50
C ALA A 175 4.00 3.38 37.31
N ILE A 176 5.28 3.63 37.52
CA ILE A 176 6.25 3.92 36.44
C ILE A 176 7.31 2.83 36.48
N SER A 177 7.48 2.11 35.36
CA SER A 177 8.62 1.23 35.19
C SER A 177 9.57 1.80 34.13
N THR A 178 10.85 1.90 34.46
CA THR A 178 11.88 2.42 33.57
C THR A 178 12.87 1.31 33.23
N SER A 179 13.29 1.23 31.96
CA SER A 179 14.25 0.25 31.49
C SER A 179 15.17 0.82 30.43
N GLU A 180 16.39 0.28 30.33
CA GLU A 180 17.32 0.57 29.25
C GLU A 180 17.11 -0.43 28.12
N CYS A 181 16.89 0.05 26.90
CA CYS A 181 16.53 -0.80 25.76
C CYS A 181 17.29 -0.44 24.49
N THR A 182 17.35 -1.37 23.55
CA THR A 182 17.61 -1.08 22.13
C THR A 182 16.35 -1.39 21.31
N ILE A 183 16.26 -0.83 20.11
CA ILE A 183 15.15 -1.13 19.20
C ILE A 183 15.55 -2.31 18.30
N GLU A 184 14.74 -3.35 18.32
CA GLU A 184 14.93 -4.54 17.47
C GLU A 184 14.21 -4.35 16.13
N GLU A 185 12.97 -3.88 16.16
CA GLU A 185 12.08 -3.82 14.99
C GLU A 185 11.18 -2.58 15.06
N VAL A 186 11.02 -1.89 13.92
CA VAL A 186 10.04 -0.81 13.75
C VAL A 186 9.13 -1.20 12.59
N ALA A 187 7.86 -1.44 12.89
CA ALA A 187 6.83 -1.80 11.91
C ALA A 187 5.83 -0.65 11.73
N ALA A 188 4.87 -0.83 10.83
CA ALA A 188 3.83 0.18 10.56
C ALA A 188 2.96 0.50 11.80
N PHE A 189 2.76 -0.48 12.70
CA PHE A 189 1.83 -0.36 13.83
C PHE A 189 2.49 -0.51 15.20
N PHE A 190 3.72 -1.01 15.27
CA PHE A 190 4.39 -1.31 16.52
C PHE A 190 5.89 -1.08 16.45
N VAL A 191 6.51 -1.00 17.63
CA VAL A 191 7.96 -1.07 17.82
C VAL A 191 8.27 -2.18 18.82
N ARG A 192 9.30 -2.97 18.53
CA ARG A 192 9.81 -3.99 19.44
C ARG A 192 11.09 -3.51 20.09
N PHE A 193 11.08 -3.45 21.41
CA PHE A 193 12.25 -3.13 22.23
C PHE A 193 12.88 -4.41 22.78
N LYS A 194 14.19 -4.36 23.00
CA LYS A 194 14.97 -5.38 23.70
C LYS A 194 15.56 -4.75 24.96
N ALA A 195 15.12 -5.20 26.13
CA ALA A 195 15.65 -4.75 27.41
C ALA A 195 17.11 -5.21 27.59
N GLN A 196 18.01 -4.30 27.98
CA GLN A 196 19.43 -4.63 28.14
C GLN A 196 19.71 -5.45 29.40
N ILE A 197 18.92 -5.27 30.46
CA ILE A 197 19.15 -5.94 31.75
C ILE A 197 18.98 -7.47 31.70
N ASN A 198 18.05 -7.97 30.88
CA ASN A 198 17.70 -9.39 30.82
C ASN A 198 17.51 -9.93 29.40
N GLY A 199 17.73 -9.09 28.37
CA GLY A 199 17.54 -9.46 26.97
C GLY A 199 16.08 -9.68 26.55
N ARG A 200 15.10 -9.42 27.43
CA ARG A 200 13.68 -9.67 27.15
C ARG A 200 13.17 -8.71 26.09
N TYR A 201 12.39 -9.25 25.16
CA TYR A 201 11.68 -8.47 24.17
C TYR A 201 10.29 -8.09 24.66
N PHE A 202 9.86 -6.87 24.33
CA PHE A 202 8.47 -6.44 24.47
C PHE A 202 8.09 -5.56 23.28
N THR A 203 6.81 -5.58 22.94
CA THR A 203 6.27 -4.90 21.76
C THR A 203 5.24 -3.88 22.20
N GLU A 204 5.31 -2.68 21.64
CA GLU A 204 4.43 -1.56 21.98
C GLU A 204 3.80 -1.03 20.71
N MET A 205 2.52 -0.68 20.79
CA MET A 205 1.84 -0.05 19.67
C MET A 205 2.46 1.32 19.43
N LEU A 206 2.76 1.65 18.17
CA LEU A 206 3.44 2.88 17.82
C LEU A 206 2.65 4.14 18.24
N GLN A 207 1.33 4.03 18.30
CA GLN A 207 0.44 5.08 18.79
C GLN A 207 0.65 5.40 20.29
N ASP A 208 1.07 4.42 21.08
CA ASP A 208 1.31 4.54 22.53
C ASP A 208 2.70 5.10 22.85
N VAL A 209 3.61 5.11 21.86
CA VAL A 209 5.01 5.51 22.06
C VAL A 209 5.18 7.00 21.81
N HIS A 210 5.50 7.74 22.87
CA HIS A 210 5.85 9.15 22.79
C HIS A 210 7.37 9.31 22.88
N ILE A 211 7.96 9.93 21.86
CA ILE A 211 9.40 10.16 21.79
C ILE A 211 9.74 11.47 22.49
N SER A 212 10.74 11.42 23.36
CA SER A 212 11.34 12.57 24.03
C SER A 212 12.84 12.32 24.22
N TYR A 213 13.48 13.10 25.08
CA TYR A 213 14.90 12.96 25.40
C TYR A 213 15.08 12.80 26.91
N ASP A 214 16.03 11.95 27.31
CA ASP A 214 16.49 11.82 28.69
C ASP A 214 17.75 12.67 28.85
N ASP A 215 17.60 13.90 29.34
CA ASP A 215 18.71 14.84 29.51
C ASP A 215 19.75 14.37 30.52
N LYS A 216 19.34 13.58 31.51
CA LYS A 216 20.24 13.05 32.54
C LYS A 216 21.19 12.00 31.95
N MET A 217 20.65 11.12 31.13
CA MET A 217 21.41 10.05 30.47
C MET A 217 21.94 10.45 29.09
N ARG A 218 21.56 11.62 28.57
CA ARG A 218 21.90 12.15 27.25
C ARG A 218 21.59 11.18 26.12
N ARG A 219 20.38 10.64 26.12
CA ARG A 219 19.93 9.66 25.11
C ARG A 219 18.44 9.78 24.81
N PRO A 220 17.96 9.19 23.70
CA PRO A 220 16.55 9.15 23.38
C PRO A 220 15.70 8.47 24.47
N ARG A 221 14.48 8.96 24.65
CA ARG A 221 13.51 8.41 25.60
C ARG A 221 12.19 8.08 24.92
N ALA A 222 11.67 6.89 25.17
CA ALA A 222 10.32 6.48 24.80
C ALA A 222 9.44 6.43 26.06
N VAL A 223 8.37 7.20 26.09
CA VAL A 223 7.36 7.17 27.15
C VAL A 223 6.11 6.50 26.59
N ILE A 224 5.67 5.43 27.26
CA ILE A 224 4.62 4.54 26.79
C ILE A 224 3.43 4.70 27.72
N TRP A 225 2.35 5.20 27.15
CA TRP A 225 1.06 5.36 27.83
C TRP A 225 0.09 4.35 27.24
N PRO A 226 -0.69 3.62 28.05
CA PRO A 226 -1.80 2.87 27.49
C PRO A 226 -2.78 3.89 26.87
N THR A 227 -2.99 3.84 25.55
CA THR A 227 -4.14 4.52 24.96
C THR A 227 -5.41 3.74 25.31
N GLY A 228 -5.91 3.99 26.52
CA GLY A 228 -7.25 3.58 26.95
C GLY A 228 -8.28 4.54 26.37
N ARG A 229 -9.10 4.00 25.45
CA ARG A 229 -10.37 4.51 24.89
C ARG A 229 -10.95 5.80 25.46
#